data_AF-A0A2V3W4Z8-F1
#
_entry.id   AF-A0A2V3W4Z8-F1
#
_cell.length_a   1.000
_cell.length_b   1.000
_cell.length_c   1.000
_cell.angle_alpha   90.00
_cell.angle_beta   90.00
_cell.angle_gamma   90.00
#
_symmetry.space_group_name_H-M   'P 1'
#
loop_
_entity.id
_entity.type
_entity.pdbx_description
1 polymer ?
#
loop_
_entity_poly.entity_id
_entity_poly.type
_entity_poly.pdbx_seq_one_letter_code
_entity_poly.pdbx_strand_id
1 'polypeptide(L)'
;MKLHKSDIDEEIYYYFLKNGVKLFMYRHKYYDSLGRRREKKKSSFATGKAALNALLKVKAAILNGQLKHIEHSQMTVGQWFDIWYETKNRYWERATTRPKRKALIKNHIKPLLGRYKLSTLTASTYEREFINKLLDKGFEPSTMFNYHTIFKTAINAAVNEEIILRNRFTKIKIDRDDILDNFLDPSELNLFLTRAKKYSSITSHSMILLLAYSGLRRGEALGLKWKNIDFKKNTIAVERTRDNKGERKPKTKKSIRTIDVDPIVINNLEHYKKWCIETMLRYGKHLNSDDYVFISHLSQNVNQSFLNHCFAGIYQRMENEGIKLKRITPHGLRHTHATILIDELIPPTDVADRLGNSLEMIYRVYAHSIEKVNDKTVTAFSNRLKQLAE
;
A
#
# COMPACT_ATOMS: atom_id res chain seq x y z
N MET A 1 39.22 -27.14 -25.92
CA MET A 1 39.97 -26.95 -24.66
C MET A 1 40.15 -28.31 -24.01
N LYS A 2 41.38 -28.82 -23.94
CA LYS A 2 41.67 -30.17 -23.42
C LYS A 2 41.58 -30.13 -21.89
N LEU A 3 40.75 -31.00 -21.32
CA LEU A 3 40.61 -31.16 -19.87
C LEU A 3 41.46 -32.35 -19.42
N HIS A 4 42.17 -32.17 -18.32
CA HIS A 4 42.99 -33.20 -17.69
C HIS A 4 42.42 -33.49 -16.30
N LYS A 5 42.34 -34.77 -15.90
CA LYS A 5 41.93 -35.13 -14.54
C LYS A 5 43.01 -34.69 -13.54
N SER A 6 42.59 -34.22 -12.38
CA SER A 6 43.49 -33.87 -11.28
C SER A 6 43.57 -35.03 -10.29
N ASP A 7 44.73 -35.24 -9.67
CA ASP A 7 44.91 -36.27 -8.64
C ASP A 7 44.27 -35.90 -7.27
N ILE A 8 43.57 -34.77 -7.19
CA ILE A 8 43.02 -34.23 -5.94
C ILE A 8 41.65 -34.85 -5.61
N ASP A 9 40.80 -35.03 -6.61
CA ASP A 9 39.45 -35.62 -6.53
C ASP A 9 39.01 -35.97 -7.96
N GLU A 10 38.30 -37.09 -8.12
CA GLU A 10 37.88 -37.61 -9.44
C GLU A 10 36.98 -36.64 -10.24
N GLU A 11 36.32 -35.71 -9.55
CA GLU A 11 35.45 -34.70 -10.14
C GLU A 11 36.18 -33.36 -10.38
N ILE A 12 37.49 -33.28 -10.12
CA ILE A 12 38.33 -32.11 -10.38
C ILE A 12 39.17 -32.31 -11.63
N TYR A 13 39.20 -31.27 -12.46
CA TYR A 13 39.94 -31.22 -13.71
C TYR A 13 40.80 -29.95 -13.75
N TYR A 14 41.86 -29.97 -14.54
CA TYR A 14 42.64 -28.78 -14.87
C TYR A 14 42.76 -28.58 -16.38
N TYR A 15 43.07 -27.35 -16.76
CA TYR A 15 43.23 -26.92 -18.14
C TYR A 15 44.22 -25.76 -18.22
N PHE A 16 44.68 -25.47 -19.44
CA PHE A 16 45.53 -24.32 -19.73
C PHE A 16 44.81 -23.30 -20.59
N LEU A 17 44.96 -22.03 -20.25
CA LEU A 17 44.56 -20.91 -21.11
C LEU A 17 45.54 -20.75 -22.28
N LYS A 18 45.16 -19.94 -23.29
CA LYS A 18 46.04 -19.66 -24.46
C LYS A 18 47.40 -19.08 -24.06
N ASN A 19 47.47 -18.38 -22.93
CA ASN A 19 48.69 -17.80 -22.37
C ASN A 19 49.47 -18.77 -21.44
N GLY A 20 49.13 -20.06 -21.44
CA GLY A 20 49.83 -21.08 -20.63
C GLY A 20 49.42 -21.13 -19.15
N VAL A 21 48.53 -20.25 -18.68
CA VAL A 21 48.10 -20.26 -17.27
C VAL A 21 47.26 -21.51 -16.97
N LYS A 22 47.70 -22.31 -15.98
CA LYS A 22 46.98 -23.48 -15.46
C LYS A 22 45.84 -23.04 -14.54
N LEU A 23 44.62 -23.50 -14.81
CA LEU A 23 43.46 -23.30 -13.97
C LEU A 23 42.73 -24.62 -13.72
N PHE A 24 41.96 -24.67 -12.65
CA PHE A 24 41.19 -25.83 -12.21
C PHE A 24 39.68 -25.59 -12.38
N MET A 25 38.94 -26.69 -12.47
CA MET A 25 37.48 -26.73 -12.49
C MET A 25 36.97 -27.99 -11.79
N TYR A 26 35.70 -27.99 -11.39
CA TYR A 26 35.00 -29.22 -11.02
C TYR A 26 33.86 -29.52 -11.99
N ARG A 27 33.48 -30.80 -12.09
CA ARG A 27 32.27 -31.28 -12.77
C ARG A 27 31.59 -32.32 -11.87
N HIS A 28 30.49 -31.93 -11.23
CA HIS A 28 29.73 -32.78 -10.32
C HIS A 28 28.39 -33.17 -10.93
N LYS A 29 28.12 -34.47 -11.03
CA LYS A 29 26.85 -34.97 -11.55
C LYS A 29 25.89 -35.24 -10.40
N TYR A 30 24.64 -34.80 -10.52
CA TYR A 30 23.61 -34.94 -9.50
C TYR A 30 22.24 -35.17 -10.15
N TYR A 31 21.25 -35.61 -9.40
CA TYR A 31 19.86 -35.67 -9.86
C TYR A 31 19.11 -34.44 -9.36
N ASP A 32 18.35 -33.79 -10.25
CA ASP A 32 17.50 -32.65 -9.90
C ASP A 32 16.26 -33.10 -9.12
N SER A 33 15.49 -32.12 -8.62
CA SER A 33 14.27 -32.36 -7.86
C SER A 33 13.20 -33.18 -8.60
N LEU A 34 13.34 -33.34 -9.93
CA LEU A 34 12.46 -34.13 -10.79
C LEU A 34 13.07 -35.48 -11.19
N GLY A 35 14.18 -35.88 -10.56
CA GLY A 35 14.89 -37.13 -10.84
C GLY A 35 15.68 -37.13 -12.15
N ARG A 36 15.89 -35.96 -12.79
CA ARG A 36 16.65 -35.87 -14.04
C ARG A 36 18.13 -35.65 -13.74
N ARG A 37 19.00 -36.35 -14.45
CA ARG A 37 20.45 -36.20 -14.30
C ARG A 37 20.91 -34.83 -14.78
N ARG A 38 21.61 -34.09 -13.93
CA ARG A 38 22.23 -32.78 -14.20
C ARG A 38 23.72 -32.81 -13.89
N GLU A 39 24.43 -31.81 -14.43
CA GLU A 39 25.84 -31.58 -14.14
C GLU A 39 26.04 -30.14 -13.68
N LYS A 40 26.64 -29.96 -12.51
CA LYS A 40 27.14 -28.67 -12.04
C LYS A 40 28.63 -28.59 -12.35
N LYS A 41 29.02 -27.54 -13.08
CA LYS A 41 30.43 -27.26 -13.34
C LYS A 41 30.75 -25.81 -13.02
N LYS A 42 31.95 -25.57 -12.50
CA LYS A 42 32.51 -24.24 -12.31
C LYS A 42 34.00 -24.30 -12.60
N SER A 43 34.49 -23.31 -13.34
CA SER A 43 35.85 -23.22 -13.82
C SER A 43 36.59 -22.02 -13.25
N SER A 44 37.82 -21.82 -13.71
CA SER A 44 38.63 -20.64 -13.45
C SER A 44 39.13 -20.51 -12.02
N PHE A 45 39.42 -21.65 -11.36
CA PHE A 45 40.07 -21.66 -10.06
C PHE A 45 41.60 -21.64 -10.24
N ALA A 46 42.30 -20.79 -9.50
CA ALA A 46 43.77 -20.72 -9.55
C ALA A 46 44.44 -21.99 -8.98
N THR A 47 43.80 -22.66 -8.01
CA THR A 47 44.35 -23.84 -7.33
C THR A 47 43.34 -24.98 -7.28
N GLY A 48 43.85 -26.22 -7.25
CA GLY A 48 43.01 -27.41 -7.09
C GLY A 48 42.28 -27.45 -5.74
N LYS A 49 42.90 -26.96 -4.66
CA LYS A 49 42.25 -26.81 -3.35
C LYS A 49 41.04 -25.85 -3.40
N ALA A 50 41.13 -24.76 -4.16
CA ALA A 50 40.00 -23.85 -4.35
C ALA A 50 38.85 -24.51 -5.13
N ALA A 51 39.17 -25.31 -6.15
CA ALA A 51 38.19 -26.11 -6.88
C ALA A 51 37.53 -27.18 -5.98
N LEU A 52 38.30 -27.88 -5.16
CA LEU A 52 37.82 -28.87 -4.19
C LEU A 52 36.89 -28.25 -3.16
N ASN A 53 37.27 -27.13 -2.55
CA ASN A 53 36.42 -26.42 -1.59
C ASN A 53 35.09 -25.98 -2.23
N ALA A 54 35.10 -25.58 -3.49
CA ALA A 54 33.87 -25.23 -4.21
C ALA A 54 33.02 -26.46 -4.54
N LEU A 55 33.63 -27.59 -4.89
CA LEU A 55 32.95 -28.88 -5.09
C LEU A 55 32.29 -29.38 -3.80
N LEU A 56 33.02 -29.38 -2.68
CA LEU A 56 32.51 -29.80 -1.38
C LEU A 56 31.32 -28.95 -0.92
N LYS A 57 31.32 -27.64 -1.19
CA LYS A 57 30.16 -26.78 -0.94
C LYS A 57 28.92 -27.19 -1.73
N VAL A 58 29.09 -27.64 -2.98
CA VAL A 58 27.98 -28.15 -3.80
C VAL A 58 27.48 -29.47 -3.24
N LYS A 59 28.39 -30.42 -2.95
CA LYS A 59 28.03 -31.71 -2.34
C LYS A 59 27.29 -31.53 -1.02
N ALA A 60 27.82 -30.69 -0.12
CA ALA A 60 27.18 -30.39 1.16
C ALA A 60 25.80 -29.74 0.99
N ALA A 61 25.63 -28.82 0.04
CA ALA A 61 24.33 -28.22 -0.24
C ALA A 61 23.31 -29.25 -0.77
N ILE A 62 23.74 -30.20 -1.60
CA ILE A 62 22.88 -31.31 -2.06
C ILE A 62 22.47 -32.20 -0.89
N LEU A 63 23.43 -32.60 -0.04
CA LEU A 63 23.18 -33.43 1.14
C LEU A 63 22.22 -32.75 2.13
N ASN A 64 22.32 -31.43 2.28
CA ASN A 64 21.43 -30.64 3.14
C ASN A 64 20.06 -30.33 2.50
N GLY A 65 19.70 -30.97 1.38
CA GLY A 65 18.42 -30.77 0.69
C GLY A 65 18.28 -29.43 -0.05
N GLN A 66 19.35 -28.67 -0.23
CA GLN A 66 19.32 -27.33 -0.86
C GLN A 66 19.42 -27.39 -2.39
N LEU A 67 18.82 -28.41 -3.00
CA LEU A 67 18.97 -28.72 -4.43
C LEU A 67 18.45 -27.60 -5.33
N LYS A 68 17.26 -27.06 -5.02
CA LYS A 68 16.65 -25.94 -5.75
C LYS A 68 17.53 -24.69 -5.76
N HIS A 69 18.25 -24.42 -4.67
CA HIS A 69 19.19 -23.30 -4.61
C HIS A 69 20.33 -23.47 -5.62
N ILE A 70 20.80 -24.69 -5.83
CA ILE A 70 21.88 -25.01 -6.79
C ILE A 70 21.37 -24.88 -8.23
N GLU A 71 20.17 -25.39 -8.49
CA GLU A 71 19.47 -25.30 -9.78
C GLU A 71 19.24 -23.85 -10.18
N HIS A 72 18.75 -23.02 -9.25
CA HIS A 72 18.42 -21.61 -9.50
C HIS A 72 19.55 -20.63 -9.20
N SER A 73 20.77 -21.11 -8.94
CA SER A 73 21.93 -20.24 -8.63
C SER A 73 22.26 -19.18 -9.70
N GLN A 74 21.84 -19.40 -10.95
CA GLN A 74 22.02 -18.44 -12.06
C GLN A 74 20.80 -17.56 -12.32
N MET A 75 19.67 -17.80 -11.64
CA MET A 75 18.47 -17.01 -11.80
C MET A 75 18.75 -15.54 -11.47
N THR A 76 18.39 -14.66 -12.39
CA THR A 76 18.52 -13.23 -12.17
C THR A 76 17.32 -12.68 -11.41
N VAL A 77 17.48 -11.49 -10.83
CA VAL A 77 16.37 -10.76 -10.21
C VAL A 77 15.25 -10.54 -11.23
N GLY A 78 15.58 -10.20 -12.47
CA GLY A 78 14.57 -9.97 -13.51
C GLY A 78 13.71 -11.20 -13.79
N GLN A 79 14.35 -12.36 -13.95
CA GLN A 79 13.67 -13.63 -14.18
C GLN A 79 12.80 -14.03 -12.98
N TRP A 80 13.31 -13.88 -11.76
CA TRP A 80 12.55 -14.18 -10.56
C TRP A 80 11.29 -13.30 -10.45
N PHE A 81 11.41 -12.00 -10.71
CA PHE A 81 10.26 -11.09 -10.61
C PHE A 81 9.20 -11.35 -11.70
N ASP A 82 9.59 -11.85 -12.87
CA ASP A 82 8.65 -12.31 -13.89
C ASP A 82 7.87 -13.53 -13.37
N ILE A 83 8.57 -14.57 -12.90
CA ILE A 83 7.96 -15.78 -12.32
C ILE A 83 7.04 -15.41 -11.15
N TRP A 84 7.52 -14.62 -10.20
CA TRP A 84 6.76 -14.19 -9.03
C TRP A 84 5.48 -13.43 -9.43
N TYR A 85 5.57 -12.54 -10.42
CA TYR A 85 4.42 -11.81 -10.92
C TYR A 85 3.42 -12.76 -11.58
N GLU A 86 3.86 -13.67 -12.46
CA GLU A 86 3.00 -14.63 -13.15
C GLU A 86 2.27 -15.55 -12.17
N THR A 87 2.98 -16.08 -11.17
CA THR A 87 2.44 -16.97 -10.14
C THR A 87 1.44 -16.26 -9.23
N LYS A 88 1.73 -15.02 -8.82
CA LYS A 88 0.94 -14.35 -7.75
C LYS A 88 -0.09 -13.35 -8.26
N ASN A 89 -0.01 -12.86 -9.50
CA ASN A 89 -0.89 -11.79 -9.97
C ASN A 89 -2.38 -12.15 -9.84
N ARG A 90 -2.74 -13.43 -10.00
CA ARG A 90 -4.14 -13.88 -9.97
C ARG A 90 -4.82 -13.58 -8.63
N TYR A 91 -4.07 -13.55 -7.54
CA TYR A 91 -4.56 -13.26 -6.19
C TYR A 91 -4.64 -11.76 -5.88
N TRP A 92 -4.09 -10.90 -6.73
CA TRP A 92 -4.07 -9.46 -6.49
C TRP A 92 -5.26 -8.76 -7.17
N GLU A 93 -5.71 -7.68 -6.54
CA GLU A 93 -6.74 -6.81 -7.09
C GLU A 93 -6.37 -6.34 -8.50
N ARG A 94 -7.24 -6.63 -9.46
CA ARG A 94 -7.01 -6.43 -10.90
C ARG A 94 -6.88 -4.96 -11.22
N ALA A 95 -7.74 -4.14 -10.63
CA ALA A 95 -7.80 -2.73 -10.97
C ALA A 95 -6.61 -1.95 -10.41
N THR A 96 -6.10 -2.27 -9.22
CA THR A 96 -5.16 -1.39 -8.50
C THR A 96 -3.80 -2.01 -8.24
N THR A 97 -3.74 -3.18 -7.59
CA THR A 97 -2.49 -3.79 -7.14
C THR A 97 -1.68 -4.36 -8.31
N ARG A 98 -2.34 -5.05 -9.26
CA ARG A 98 -1.63 -5.65 -10.42
C ARG A 98 -0.90 -4.62 -11.28
N PRO A 99 -1.51 -3.49 -11.70
CA PRO A 99 -0.82 -2.52 -12.54
C PRO A 99 0.33 -1.83 -11.80
N LYS A 100 0.16 -1.50 -10.51
CA LYS A 100 1.22 -0.88 -9.69
C LYS A 100 2.45 -1.78 -9.58
N ARG A 101 2.25 -3.06 -9.26
CA ARG A 101 3.36 -4.03 -9.18
C ARG A 101 4.01 -4.25 -10.54
N LYS A 102 3.22 -4.36 -11.62
CA LYS A 102 3.75 -4.50 -12.99
C LYS A 102 4.61 -3.31 -13.39
N ALA A 103 4.14 -2.09 -13.11
CA ALA A 103 4.86 -0.86 -13.39
C ALA A 103 6.18 -0.79 -12.61
N LEU A 104 6.17 -1.10 -11.31
CA LEU A 104 7.39 -1.17 -10.49
C LEU A 104 8.41 -2.15 -11.06
N ILE A 105 7.96 -3.36 -11.42
CA ILE A 105 8.83 -4.40 -11.98
C ILE A 105 9.44 -3.93 -13.31
N LYS A 106 8.59 -3.46 -14.23
CA LYS A 106 9.00 -3.05 -15.57
C LYS A 106 9.91 -1.82 -15.56
N ASN A 107 9.57 -0.80 -14.78
CA ASN A 107 10.18 0.52 -14.89
C ASN A 107 11.36 0.72 -13.95
N HIS A 108 11.46 -0.04 -12.85
CA HIS A 108 12.51 0.15 -11.85
C HIS A 108 13.27 -1.14 -11.52
N ILE A 109 12.58 -2.24 -11.19
CA ILE A 109 13.29 -3.46 -10.75
C ILE A 109 14.09 -4.07 -11.90
N LYS A 110 13.49 -4.31 -13.07
CA LYS A 110 14.21 -4.93 -14.19
C LYS A 110 15.34 -4.03 -14.74
N PRO A 111 15.13 -2.72 -14.95
CA PRO A 111 16.19 -1.84 -15.45
C PRO A 111 17.37 -1.69 -14.48
N LEU A 112 17.10 -1.60 -13.17
CA LEU A 112 18.14 -1.32 -12.18
C LEU A 112 18.79 -2.61 -11.62
N LEU A 113 17.98 -3.64 -11.36
CA LEU A 113 18.42 -4.85 -10.68
C LEU A 113 18.36 -6.11 -11.54
N GLY A 114 17.70 -6.08 -12.69
CA GLY A 114 17.32 -7.28 -13.45
C GLY A 114 18.47 -8.17 -13.89
N ARG A 115 19.67 -7.59 -14.09
CA ARG A 115 20.89 -8.31 -14.48
C ARG A 115 21.61 -9.02 -13.34
N TYR A 116 21.37 -8.63 -12.09
CA TYR A 116 22.06 -9.23 -10.95
C TYR A 116 21.49 -10.62 -10.67
N LYS A 117 22.35 -11.55 -10.27
CA LYS A 117 21.92 -12.88 -9.82
C LYS A 117 21.24 -12.75 -8.46
N LEU A 118 20.08 -13.37 -8.33
CA LEU A 118 19.30 -13.33 -7.09
C LEU A 118 20.07 -13.94 -5.92
N SER A 119 20.81 -15.01 -6.17
CA SER A 119 21.63 -15.73 -5.18
C SER A 119 22.74 -14.86 -4.58
N THR A 120 23.34 -13.95 -5.36
CA THR A 120 24.51 -13.15 -4.96
C THR A 120 24.22 -11.67 -4.72
N LEU A 121 22.99 -11.19 -4.96
CA LEU A 121 22.63 -9.79 -4.73
C LEU A 121 22.81 -9.42 -3.25
N THR A 122 23.72 -8.50 -2.96
CA THR A 122 24.00 -8.01 -1.60
C THR A 122 23.08 -6.85 -1.22
N ALA A 123 22.92 -6.61 0.09
CA ALA A 123 22.19 -5.44 0.60
C ALA A 123 22.80 -4.13 0.09
N SER A 124 24.13 -4.00 0.13
CA SER A 124 24.86 -2.83 -0.38
C SER A 124 24.65 -2.59 -1.88
N THR A 125 24.62 -3.64 -2.69
CA THR A 125 24.33 -3.51 -4.13
C THR A 125 22.90 -3.06 -4.34
N TYR A 126 21.95 -3.62 -3.57
CA TYR A 126 20.55 -3.22 -3.65
C TYR A 126 20.36 -1.74 -3.24
N GLU A 127 20.96 -1.29 -2.15
CA GLU A 127 20.89 0.11 -1.72
C GLU A 127 21.46 1.05 -2.79
N ARG A 128 22.69 0.79 -3.25
CA ARG A 128 23.36 1.63 -4.25
C ARG A 128 22.61 1.65 -5.59
N GLU A 129 22.21 0.49 -6.11
CA GLU A 129 21.68 0.38 -7.47
C GLU A 129 20.17 0.63 -7.54
N PHE A 130 19.44 0.51 -6.44
CA PHE A 130 17.99 0.66 -6.44
C PHE A 130 17.51 1.80 -5.55
N ILE A 131 17.91 1.83 -4.28
CA ILE A 131 17.45 2.87 -3.35
C ILE A 131 18.03 4.23 -3.74
N ASN A 132 19.36 4.36 -3.74
CA ASN A 132 20.04 5.62 -4.00
C ASN A 132 19.66 6.16 -5.39
N LYS A 133 19.70 5.32 -6.44
CA LYS A 133 19.31 5.73 -7.80
C LYS A 133 17.86 6.20 -7.93
N LEU A 134 16.95 5.78 -7.06
CA LEU A 134 15.58 6.29 -7.05
C LEU A 134 15.46 7.57 -6.21
N LEU A 135 16.19 7.68 -5.10
CA LEU A 135 16.30 8.92 -4.34
C LEU A 135 16.91 10.05 -5.20
N ASP A 136 17.97 9.76 -5.95
CA ASP A 136 18.61 10.69 -6.90
C ASP A 136 17.65 11.16 -8.00
N LYS A 137 16.59 10.39 -8.27
CA LYS A 137 15.51 10.75 -9.21
C LYS A 137 14.36 11.53 -8.56
N GLY A 138 14.48 11.90 -7.28
CA GLY A 138 13.48 12.66 -6.54
C GLY A 138 12.28 11.84 -6.08
N PHE A 139 12.42 10.52 -5.88
CA PHE A 139 11.33 9.72 -5.34
C PHE A 139 11.15 9.97 -3.83
N GLU A 140 9.91 10.26 -3.44
CA GLU A 140 9.52 10.45 -2.04
C GLU A 140 9.84 9.22 -1.15
N PRO A 141 10.25 9.41 0.12
CA PRO A 141 10.54 8.33 1.05
C PRO A 141 9.39 7.33 1.21
N SER A 142 8.14 7.82 1.21
CA SER A 142 6.94 6.98 1.26
C SER A 142 6.78 6.06 0.03
N THR A 143 7.20 6.53 -1.15
CA THR A 143 7.20 5.71 -2.38
C THR A 143 8.30 4.66 -2.31
N MET A 144 9.49 5.05 -1.81
CA MET A 144 10.61 4.15 -1.60
C MET A 144 10.28 3.03 -0.61
N PHE A 145 9.62 3.36 0.50
CA PHE A 145 9.14 2.39 1.47
C PHE A 145 8.20 1.36 0.83
N ASN A 146 7.25 1.83 0.00
CA ASN A 146 6.33 0.95 -0.72
C ASN A 146 7.05 0.04 -1.71
N TYR A 147 8.01 0.57 -2.46
CA TYR A 147 8.79 -0.22 -3.43
C TYR A 147 9.64 -1.28 -2.73
N HIS A 148 10.30 -0.91 -1.63
CA HIS A 148 11.07 -1.84 -0.82
C HIS A 148 10.20 -2.92 -0.17
N THR A 149 9.00 -2.56 0.30
CA THR A 149 8.03 -3.52 0.84
C THR A 149 7.61 -4.56 -0.21
N ILE A 150 7.33 -4.11 -1.44
CA ILE A 150 7.00 -5.01 -2.56
C ILE A 150 8.21 -5.90 -2.90
N PHE A 151 9.41 -5.31 -2.94
CA PHE A 151 10.65 -6.06 -3.18
C PHE A 151 10.86 -7.14 -2.12
N LYS A 152 10.79 -6.80 -0.83
CA LYS A 152 10.88 -7.76 0.29
C LYS A 152 9.84 -8.87 0.19
N THR A 153 8.61 -8.54 -0.21
CA THR A 153 7.54 -9.53 -0.42
C THR A 153 7.94 -10.56 -1.48
N ALA A 154 8.50 -10.11 -2.60
CA ALA A 154 8.99 -10.99 -3.66
C ALA A 154 10.21 -11.80 -3.22
N ILE A 155 11.14 -11.22 -2.45
CA ILE A 155 12.31 -11.94 -1.93
C ILE A 155 11.88 -13.01 -0.90
N ASN A 156 10.92 -12.71 -0.03
CA ASN A 156 10.38 -13.71 0.90
C ASN A 156 9.70 -14.87 0.16
N ALA A 157 9.01 -14.60 -0.94
CA ALA A 157 8.48 -15.67 -1.78
C ALA A 157 9.61 -16.53 -2.37
N ALA A 158 10.76 -15.96 -2.74
CA ALA A 158 11.92 -16.73 -3.21
C ALA A 158 12.54 -17.61 -2.12
N VAL A 159 12.50 -17.15 -0.86
CA VAL A 159 12.91 -17.95 0.29
C VAL A 159 11.96 -19.11 0.51
N ASN A 160 10.65 -18.85 0.48
CA ASN A 160 9.62 -19.89 0.65
C ASN A 160 9.63 -20.93 -0.47
N GLU A 161 10.07 -20.55 -1.68
CA GLU A 161 10.26 -21.45 -2.82
C GLU A 161 11.67 -22.08 -2.85
N GLU A 162 12.49 -21.84 -1.82
CA GLU A 162 13.85 -22.39 -1.62
C GLU A 162 14.84 -22.01 -2.73
N ILE A 163 14.54 -20.97 -3.50
CA ILE A 163 15.41 -20.42 -4.55
C ILE A 163 16.63 -19.74 -3.90
N ILE A 164 16.42 -19.09 -2.76
CA ILE A 164 17.46 -18.51 -1.92
C ILE A 164 17.27 -18.93 -0.46
N LEU A 165 18.37 -19.03 0.27
CA LEU A 165 18.36 -19.54 1.64
C LEU A 165 17.76 -18.55 2.67
N ARG A 166 17.89 -17.24 2.42
CA ARG A 166 17.41 -16.20 3.35
C ARG A 166 17.19 -14.87 2.66
N ASN A 167 16.32 -14.05 3.23
CA ASN A 167 16.15 -12.67 2.84
C ASN A 167 17.24 -11.78 3.48
N ARG A 168 18.11 -11.19 2.64
CA ARG A 168 19.24 -10.34 3.07
C ARG A 168 18.86 -8.86 3.24
N PHE A 169 17.64 -8.48 2.91
CA PHE A 169 17.18 -7.09 2.82
C PHE A 169 16.24 -6.70 3.98
N THR A 170 16.07 -7.58 4.97
CA THR A 170 15.14 -7.35 6.08
C THR A 170 15.56 -6.20 7.00
N LYS A 171 16.87 -5.98 7.16
CA LYS A 171 17.47 -4.96 8.02
C LYS A 171 17.61 -3.58 7.38
N ILE A 172 17.33 -3.47 6.08
CA ILE A 172 17.39 -2.18 5.38
C ILE A 172 16.21 -1.33 5.87
N LYS A 173 16.53 -0.16 6.42
CA LYS A 173 15.54 0.80 6.89
C LYS A 173 15.34 1.85 5.81
N ILE A 174 14.08 2.13 5.51
CA ILE A 174 13.69 3.28 4.69
C ILE A 174 12.82 4.12 5.60
N ASP A 175 13.31 5.32 5.89
CA ASP A 175 12.57 6.26 6.70
C ASP A 175 11.27 6.62 6.00
N ARG A 176 10.21 6.62 6.79
CA ARG A 176 8.89 7.03 6.35
C ARG A 176 8.47 8.11 7.32
N ASP A 177 8.26 9.31 6.79
CA ASP A 177 7.50 10.32 7.51
C ASP A 177 6.08 9.76 7.64
N ASP A 178 5.78 9.19 8.79
CA ASP A 178 4.40 8.91 9.15
C ASP A 178 3.73 10.27 9.31
N ILE A 179 2.81 10.59 8.39
CA ILE A 179 1.98 11.79 8.51
C ILE A 179 0.98 11.53 9.65
N LEU A 180 1.47 11.61 10.89
CA LEU A 180 0.69 11.51 12.12
C LEU A 180 -0.28 12.69 12.25
N ASP A 181 -0.05 13.75 11.48
CA ASP A 181 -0.72 15.04 11.63
C ASP A 181 -1.85 15.27 10.59
N ASN A 182 -2.35 14.27 9.88
CA ASN A 182 -3.40 14.48 8.86
C ASN A 182 -4.83 14.50 9.47
N PHE A 183 -5.08 15.37 10.45
CA PHE A 183 -6.41 15.68 11.00
C PHE A 183 -6.48 17.13 11.49
N LEU A 184 -7.69 17.55 11.84
CA LEU A 184 -8.02 18.84 12.44
C LEU A 184 -8.65 18.61 13.81
N ASP A 185 -8.45 19.53 14.74
CA ASP A 185 -9.26 19.58 15.97
C ASP A 185 -10.69 20.12 15.70
N PRO A 186 -11.62 20.08 16.68
CA PRO A 186 -13.00 20.54 16.46
C PRO A 186 -13.12 22.00 15.99
N SER A 187 -12.28 22.90 16.52
CA SER A 187 -12.32 24.33 16.18
C SER A 187 -11.80 24.56 14.76
N GLU A 188 -10.71 23.88 14.41
CA GLU A 188 -10.11 23.85 13.08
C GLU A 188 -11.06 23.26 12.03
N LEU A 189 -11.76 22.17 12.37
CA LEU A 189 -12.76 21.57 11.49
C LEU A 189 -13.92 22.53 11.24
N ASN A 190 -14.44 23.19 12.28
CA ASN A 190 -15.53 24.14 12.12
C ASN A 190 -15.12 25.33 11.23
N LEU A 191 -13.91 25.85 11.42
CA LEU A 191 -13.33 26.86 10.55
C LEU A 191 -13.23 26.35 9.11
N PHE A 192 -12.68 25.15 8.89
CA PHE A 192 -12.56 24.56 7.56
C PHE A 192 -13.91 24.40 6.87
N LEU A 193 -14.94 23.89 7.57
CA LEU A 193 -16.27 23.68 7.01
C LEU A 193 -16.96 25.01 6.65
N THR A 194 -16.79 26.03 7.49
CA THR A 194 -17.29 27.39 7.22
C THR A 194 -16.66 27.95 5.95
N ARG A 195 -15.34 27.80 5.80
CA ARG A 195 -14.61 28.26 4.60
C ARG A 195 -14.92 27.41 3.36
N ALA A 196 -15.11 26.11 3.52
CA ALA A 196 -15.56 25.23 2.45
C ALA A 196 -16.94 25.65 1.93
N LYS A 197 -17.88 26.03 2.81
CA LYS A 197 -19.20 26.55 2.43
C LYS A 197 -19.10 27.85 1.63
N LYS A 198 -18.17 28.74 2.00
CA LYS A 198 -17.97 30.04 1.33
C LYS A 198 -17.30 29.91 -0.04
N TYR A 199 -16.28 29.06 -0.17
CA TYR A 199 -15.38 29.08 -1.34
C TYR A 199 -15.63 27.98 -2.37
N SER A 200 -16.37 26.93 -2.01
CA SER A 200 -16.50 25.75 -2.87
C SER A 200 -17.87 25.68 -3.54
N SER A 201 -17.95 24.92 -4.64
CA SER A 201 -19.23 24.63 -5.28
C SER A 201 -20.16 23.87 -4.33
N ILE A 202 -21.48 23.93 -4.58
CA ILE A 202 -22.45 23.16 -3.78
C ILE A 202 -22.11 21.65 -3.75
N THR A 203 -21.70 21.06 -4.87
CA THR A 203 -21.21 19.67 -4.93
C THR A 203 -20.05 19.43 -3.99
N SER A 204 -19.05 20.31 -4.02
CA SER A 204 -17.86 20.20 -3.17
C SER A 204 -18.22 20.33 -1.69
N HIS A 205 -19.00 21.35 -1.35
CA HIS A 205 -19.42 21.61 0.02
C HIS A 205 -20.21 20.43 0.58
N SER A 206 -21.20 19.93 -0.15
CA SER A 206 -22.00 18.77 0.26
C SER A 206 -21.17 17.50 0.42
N MET A 207 -20.20 17.28 -0.46
CA MET A 207 -19.31 16.13 -0.35
C MET A 207 -18.34 16.24 0.85
N ILE A 208 -17.80 17.44 1.10
CA ILE A 208 -16.92 17.71 2.25
C ILE A 208 -17.69 17.52 3.56
N LEU A 209 -18.89 18.11 3.66
CA LEU A 209 -19.73 18.01 4.85
C LEU A 209 -20.11 16.56 5.15
N LEU A 210 -20.54 15.81 4.13
CA LEU A 210 -20.80 14.38 4.26
C LEU A 210 -19.57 13.65 4.81
N LEU A 211 -18.40 13.81 4.20
CA LEU A 211 -17.18 13.12 4.62
C LEU A 211 -16.78 13.45 6.06
N ALA A 212 -16.90 14.72 6.47
CA ALA A 212 -16.55 15.19 7.81
C ALA A 212 -17.44 14.59 8.90
N TYR A 213 -18.76 14.50 8.68
CA TYR A 213 -19.73 14.04 9.70
C TYR A 213 -19.97 12.52 9.71
N SER A 214 -19.69 11.85 8.59
CA SER A 214 -19.94 10.41 8.44
C SER A 214 -18.68 9.55 8.59
N GLY A 215 -17.49 10.17 8.44
CA GLY A 215 -16.22 9.45 8.38
C GLY A 215 -16.10 8.50 7.18
N LEU A 216 -16.94 8.66 6.13
CA LEU A 216 -16.86 7.84 4.93
C LEU A 216 -15.49 7.97 4.25
N ARG A 217 -15.04 6.90 3.60
CA ARG A 217 -13.88 7.00 2.69
C ARG A 217 -14.31 7.80 1.45
N ARG A 218 -13.40 8.60 0.88
CA ARG A 218 -13.66 9.33 -0.38
C ARG A 218 -14.29 8.45 -1.47
N GLY A 219 -13.77 7.23 -1.65
CA GLY A 219 -14.32 6.32 -2.66
C GLY A 219 -15.72 5.79 -2.33
N GLU A 220 -16.10 5.72 -1.05
CA GLU A 220 -17.46 5.36 -0.62
C GLU A 220 -18.43 6.50 -0.95
N ALA A 221 -18.06 7.75 -0.65
CA ALA A 221 -18.83 8.94 -1.03
C ALA A 221 -19.00 9.04 -2.57
N LEU A 222 -17.95 8.80 -3.34
CA LEU A 222 -18.02 8.78 -4.81
C LEU A 222 -18.86 7.64 -5.39
N GLY A 223 -19.04 6.57 -4.63
CA GLY A 223 -19.87 5.42 -5.00
C GLY A 223 -21.32 5.54 -4.52
N LEU A 224 -21.65 6.58 -3.74
CA LEU A 224 -22.98 6.72 -3.18
C LEU A 224 -24.00 7.05 -4.28
N LYS A 225 -25.13 6.36 -4.25
CA LYS A 225 -26.28 6.61 -5.13
C LYS A 225 -27.46 7.16 -4.34
N TRP A 226 -28.40 7.84 -4.99
CA TRP A 226 -29.56 8.43 -4.29
C TRP A 226 -30.42 7.40 -3.55
N LYS A 227 -30.55 6.18 -4.10
CA LYS A 227 -31.25 5.07 -3.44
C LYS A 227 -30.64 4.61 -2.12
N ASN A 228 -29.40 5.00 -1.84
CA ASN A 228 -28.72 4.64 -0.60
C ASN A 228 -28.98 5.60 0.55
N ILE A 229 -29.68 6.70 0.32
CA ILE A 229 -29.96 7.71 1.34
C ILE A 229 -31.43 7.58 1.74
N ASP A 230 -31.68 7.23 3.00
CA ASP A 230 -33.00 7.28 3.60
C ASP A 230 -33.14 8.61 4.36
N PHE A 231 -33.80 9.57 3.72
CA PHE A 231 -34.06 10.90 4.27
C PHE A 231 -35.02 10.90 5.45
N LYS A 232 -35.85 9.86 5.62
CA LYS A 232 -36.80 9.78 6.74
C LYS A 232 -36.13 9.22 7.98
N LYS A 233 -35.28 8.21 7.80
CA LYS A 233 -34.55 7.57 8.90
C LYS A 233 -33.19 8.21 9.19
N ASN A 234 -32.77 9.20 8.39
CA ASN A 234 -31.45 9.82 8.46
C ASN A 234 -30.31 8.79 8.36
N THR A 235 -30.40 7.87 7.39
CA THR A 235 -29.39 6.81 7.22
C THR A 235 -28.77 6.78 5.83
N ILE A 236 -27.53 6.32 5.76
CA ILE A 236 -26.78 6.12 4.53
C ILE A 236 -26.28 4.68 4.44
N ALA A 237 -26.70 3.96 3.40
CA ALA A 237 -26.22 2.62 3.07
C ALA A 237 -24.93 2.68 2.24
N VAL A 238 -23.83 2.20 2.82
CA VAL A 238 -22.51 2.13 2.18
C VAL A 238 -22.32 0.74 1.58
N GLU A 239 -22.54 0.63 0.27
CA GLU A 239 -22.54 -0.69 -0.40
C GLU A 239 -21.43 -0.85 -1.43
N ARG A 240 -20.77 0.25 -1.82
CA ARG A 240 -19.85 0.29 -2.95
C ARG A 240 -18.79 1.38 -2.79
N THR A 241 -17.73 1.24 -3.57
CA THR A 241 -16.71 2.26 -3.73
C THR A 241 -16.49 2.54 -5.21
N ARG A 242 -16.26 3.79 -5.56
CA ARG A 242 -15.93 4.21 -6.93
C ARG A 242 -14.60 4.96 -6.96
N ASP A 243 -13.78 4.65 -7.96
CA ASP A 243 -12.60 5.42 -8.32
C ASP A 243 -12.55 5.66 -9.84
N ASN A 244 -11.44 6.21 -10.34
CA ASN A 244 -11.27 6.49 -11.77
C ASN A 244 -11.28 5.21 -12.64
N LYS A 245 -11.32 4.02 -12.05
CA LYS A 245 -11.38 2.71 -12.74
C LYS A 245 -12.76 2.08 -12.68
N GLY A 246 -13.74 2.77 -12.10
CA GLY A 246 -15.13 2.35 -12.02
C GLY A 246 -15.58 1.96 -10.62
N GLU A 247 -16.78 1.38 -10.58
CA GLU A 247 -17.42 0.89 -9.37
C GLU A 247 -16.84 -0.47 -8.94
N ARG A 248 -16.67 -0.66 -7.63
CA ARG A 248 -16.27 -1.93 -7.03
C ARG A 248 -17.03 -2.15 -5.73
N LYS A 249 -17.20 -3.42 -5.36
CA LYS A 249 -17.63 -3.77 -3.99
C LYS A 249 -16.55 -3.37 -2.99
N PRO A 250 -16.92 -3.00 -1.76
CA PRO A 250 -15.95 -2.67 -0.72
C PRO A 250 -15.04 -3.87 -0.45
N LYS A 251 -13.79 -3.57 -0.06
CA LYS A 251 -12.73 -4.58 0.09
C LYS A 251 -13.02 -5.60 1.19
N THR A 252 -13.82 -5.24 2.18
CA THR A 252 -14.16 -6.09 3.33
C THR A 252 -15.67 -6.16 3.53
N LYS A 253 -16.17 -7.29 4.03
CA LYS A 253 -17.59 -7.44 4.39
C LYS A 253 -18.04 -6.36 5.37
N LYS A 254 -17.21 -6.04 6.38
CA LYS A 254 -17.43 -4.95 7.35
C LYS A 254 -17.58 -3.56 6.74
N SER A 255 -17.08 -3.34 5.51
CA SER A 255 -17.25 -2.04 4.86
C SER A 255 -18.66 -1.85 4.30
N ILE A 256 -19.43 -2.94 4.11
CA ILE A 256 -20.85 -2.87 3.77
C ILE A 256 -21.63 -2.65 5.06
N ARG A 257 -22.25 -1.48 5.19
CA ARG A 257 -22.90 -1.04 6.43
C ARG A 257 -23.92 0.06 6.16
N THR A 258 -24.86 0.23 7.08
CA THR A 258 -25.71 1.40 7.15
C THR A 258 -25.26 2.25 8.32
N ILE A 259 -25.14 3.56 8.12
CA ILE A 259 -24.76 4.50 9.17
C ILE A 259 -25.84 5.54 9.38
N ASP A 260 -26.09 5.87 10.63
CA ASP A 260 -26.88 7.04 11.01
C ASP A 260 -26.04 8.30 10.79
N VAL A 261 -26.68 9.31 10.23
CA VAL A 261 -26.05 10.59 9.91
C VAL A 261 -26.81 11.74 10.56
N ASP A 262 -26.05 12.75 10.95
CA ASP A 262 -26.57 13.94 11.59
C ASP A 262 -27.60 14.66 10.67
N PRO A 263 -28.72 15.19 11.22
CA PRO A 263 -29.70 15.97 10.45
C PRO A 263 -29.09 17.09 9.60
N ILE A 264 -27.98 17.71 10.04
CA ILE A 264 -27.25 18.72 9.27
C ILE A 264 -26.83 18.18 7.90
N VAL A 265 -26.38 16.92 7.84
CA VAL A 265 -25.97 16.26 6.59
C VAL A 265 -27.17 15.98 5.70
N ILE A 266 -28.26 15.47 6.30
CA ILE A 266 -29.50 15.14 5.55
C ILE A 266 -30.11 16.39 4.93
N ASN A 267 -30.27 17.45 5.72
CA ASN A 267 -30.80 18.73 5.25
C ASN A 267 -29.94 19.32 4.12
N ASN A 268 -28.61 19.21 4.24
CA ASN A 268 -27.71 19.63 3.17
C ASN A 268 -27.88 18.78 1.90
N LEU A 269 -28.01 17.46 2.03
CA LEU A 269 -28.22 16.55 0.90
C LEU A 269 -29.58 16.75 0.23
N GLU A 270 -30.63 17.12 0.96
CA GLU A 270 -31.93 17.49 0.39
C GLU A 270 -31.83 18.74 -0.48
N HIS A 271 -31.17 19.79 0.04
CA HIS A 271 -30.91 21.00 -0.73
C HIS A 271 -30.06 20.71 -1.97
N TYR A 272 -29.01 19.90 -1.80
CA TYR A 272 -28.16 19.46 -2.91
C TYR A 272 -28.93 18.65 -3.96
N LYS A 273 -29.86 17.78 -3.54
CA LYS A 273 -30.71 17.00 -4.45
C LYS A 273 -31.54 17.88 -5.36
N LYS A 274 -32.11 18.97 -4.82
CA LYS A 274 -32.86 19.97 -5.63
C LYS A 274 -31.96 20.59 -6.71
N TRP A 275 -30.76 21.02 -6.32
CA TRP A 275 -29.78 21.53 -7.26
C TRP A 275 -29.37 20.49 -8.33
N CYS A 276 -29.24 19.21 -7.95
CA CYS A 276 -28.95 18.13 -8.91
C CYS A 276 -30.07 17.95 -9.93
N ILE A 277 -31.33 17.95 -9.48
CA ILE A 277 -32.50 17.86 -10.35
C ILE A 277 -32.49 19.01 -11.36
N GLU A 278 -32.36 20.25 -10.88
CA GLU A 278 -32.30 21.44 -11.74
C GLU A 278 -31.13 21.37 -12.74
N THR A 279 -29.95 20.98 -12.27
CA THR A 279 -28.74 20.87 -13.10
C THR A 279 -28.93 19.81 -14.18
N MET A 280 -29.46 18.63 -13.85
CA MET A 280 -29.69 17.58 -14.85
C MET A 280 -30.75 17.96 -15.87
N LEU A 281 -31.83 18.62 -15.43
CA LEU A 281 -32.90 19.10 -16.31
C LEU A 281 -32.38 20.10 -17.35
N ARG A 282 -31.44 21.00 -16.98
CA ARG A 282 -30.78 21.92 -17.94
C ARG A 282 -30.06 21.21 -19.08
N TYR A 283 -29.67 19.95 -18.88
CA TYR A 283 -29.04 19.10 -19.89
C TYR A 283 -30.00 18.04 -20.47
N GLY A 284 -31.32 18.20 -20.26
CA GLY A 284 -32.34 17.27 -20.77
C GLY A 284 -32.32 15.90 -20.11
N LYS A 285 -31.82 15.79 -18.87
CA LYS A 285 -31.72 14.53 -18.11
C LYS A 285 -32.63 14.57 -16.89
N HIS A 286 -33.17 13.41 -16.53
CA HIS A 286 -33.89 13.23 -15.26
C HIS A 286 -32.98 12.57 -14.23
N LEU A 287 -33.12 12.98 -12.97
CA LEU A 287 -32.44 12.36 -11.84
C LEU A 287 -33.19 11.10 -11.39
N ASN A 288 -32.51 9.96 -11.41
CA ASN A 288 -33.02 8.67 -10.97
C ASN A 288 -32.41 8.24 -9.63
N SER A 289 -33.08 7.30 -8.97
CA SER A 289 -32.60 6.72 -7.70
C SER A 289 -31.25 5.99 -7.85
N ASP A 290 -30.97 5.46 -9.05
CA ASP A 290 -29.74 4.75 -9.36
C ASP A 290 -28.57 5.64 -9.80
N ASP A 291 -28.78 6.95 -9.91
CA ASP A 291 -27.73 7.92 -10.22
C ASP A 291 -26.82 8.16 -9.02
N TYR A 292 -25.55 8.45 -9.30
CA TYR A 292 -24.59 8.84 -8.28
C TYR A 292 -24.98 10.18 -7.68
N VAL A 293 -24.74 10.33 -6.37
CA VAL A 293 -25.10 11.53 -5.63
C VAL A 293 -24.32 12.74 -6.15
N PHE A 294 -23.00 12.61 -6.31
CA PHE A 294 -22.13 13.75 -6.61
C PHE A 294 -21.88 13.92 -8.11
N ILE A 295 -22.40 15.03 -8.64
CA ILE A 295 -22.24 15.45 -10.04
C ILE A 295 -21.55 16.81 -10.16
N SER A 296 -20.87 17.05 -11.28
CA SER A 296 -20.35 18.36 -11.66
C SER A 296 -21.47 19.26 -12.19
N HIS A 297 -21.17 20.55 -12.34
CA HIS A 297 -22.07 21.52 -12.97
C HIS A 297 -22.43 21.17 -14.43
N LEU A 298 -21.67 20.26 -15.06
CA LEU A 298 -21.94 19.74 -16.41
C LEU A 298 -22.80 18.47 -16.41
N SER A 299 -23.46 18.12 -15.30
CA SER A 299 -24.24 16.89 -15.11
C SER A 299 -23.43 15.58 -15.26
N GLN A 300 -22.12 15.63 -14.98
CA GLN A 300 -21.23 14.46 -15.06
C GLN A 300 -20.80 13.99 -13.68
N ASN A 301 -20.60 12.68 -13.51
CA ASN A 301 -20.11 12.13 -12.25
C ASN A 301 -18.72 12.68 -11.91
N VAL A 302 -18.54 13.18 -10.68
CA VAL A 302 -17.23 13.69 -10.25
C VAL A 302 -16.20 12.56 -10.17
N ASN A 303 -14.93 12.90 -10.40
CA ASN A 303 -13.80 11.95 -10.35
C ASN A 303 -13.04 12.04 -9.02
N GLN A 304 -12.06 11.16 -8.83
CA GLN A 304 -11.33 11.07 -7.56
C GLN A 304 -10.46 12.30 -7.24
N SER A 305 -10.00 13.03 -8.26
CA SER A 305 -9.16 14.21 -8.13
C SER A 305 -9.97 15.47 -7.77
N PHE A 306 -11.29 15.45 -7.99
CA PHE A 306 -12.19 16.58 -7.74
C PHE A 306 -12.01 17.19 -6.35
N LEU A 307 -12.02 16.38 -5.29
CA LEU A 307 -11.82 16.87 -3.93
C LEU A 307 -10.41 17.40 -3.67
N ASN A 308 -9.37 16.84 -4.30
CA ASN A 308 -8.01 17.33 -4.11
C ASN A 308 -7.87 18.76 -4.64
N HIS A 309 -8.42 19.04 -5.83
CA HIS A 309 -8.45 20.39 -6.38
C HIS A 309 -9.29 21.35 -5.54
N CYS A 310 -10.42 20.87 -5.03
CA CYS A 310 -11.26 21.66 -4.14
C CYS A 310 -10.54 22.07 -2.85
N PHE A 311 -9.86 21.12 -2.19
CA PHE A 311 -9.10 21.41 -0.97
C PHE A 311 -7.99 22.43 -1.25
N ALA A 312 -7.23 22.24 -2.33
CA ALA A 312 -6.18 23.18 -2.73
C ALA A 312 -6.74 24.60 -2.93
N GLY A 313 -7.88 24.74 -3.61
CA GLY A 313 -8.54 26.03 -3.81
C GLY A 313 -9.08 26.67 -2.52
N ILE A 314 -9.61 25.87 -1.59
CA ILE A 314 -10.04 26.36 -0.27
C ILE A 314 -8.84 26.91 0.50
N TYR A 315 -7.76 26.13 0.62
CA TYR A 315 -6.56 26.56 1.34
C TYR A 315 -5.92 27.80 0.73
N GLN A 316 -5.81 27.86 -0.59
CA GLN A 316 -5.27 29.04 -1.28
C GLN A 316 -6.09 30.30 -0.98
N ARG A 317 -7.43 30.20 -0.96
CA ARG A 317 -8.29 31.35 -0.63
C ARG A 317 -8.22 31.74 0.84
N MET A 318 -8.07 30.77 1.75
CA MET A 318 -7.83 31.05 3.17
C MET A 318 -6.51 31.78 3.37
N GLU A 319 -5.44 31.34 2.71
CA GLU A 319 -4.12 31.98 2.76
C GLU A 319 -4.17 33.42 2.21
N ASN A 320 -4.90 33.66 1.12
CA ASN A 320 -5.10 35.00 0.57
C ASN A 320 -5.87 35.94 1.54
N GLU A 321 -6.71 35.38 2.42
CA GLU A 321 -7.40 36.14 3.48
C GLU A 321 -6.57 36.23 4.78
N GLY A 322 -5.32 35.76 4.78
CA GLY A 322 -4.45 35.75 5.96
C GLY A 322 -4.79 34.69 7.01
N ILE A 323 -5.66 33.74 6.67
CA ILE A 323 -6.12 32.69 7.58
C ILE A 323 -5.19 31.49 7.47
N LYS A 324 -4.46 31.22 8.55
CA LYS A 324 -3.60 30.04 8.65
C LYS A 324 -4.40 28.88 9.22
N LEU A 325 -4.48 27.80 8.46
CA LEU A 325 -5.03 26.53 8.91
C LEU A 325 -4.12 25.42 8.41
N LYS A 326 -3.90 24.44 9.28
CA LYS A 326 -3.18 23.23 8.95
C LYS A 326 -3.81 22.50 7.75
N ARG A 327 -2.95 22.03 6.84
CA ARG A 327 -3.36 21.37 5.61
C ARG A 327 -3.61 19.88 5.84
N ILE A 328 -4.82 19.43 5.50
CA ILE A 328 -5.20 18.01 5.51
C ILE A 328 -5.61 17.55 4.12
N THR A 329 -5.56 16.24 3.90
CA THR A 329 -6.11 15.58 2.72
C THR A 329 -7.60 15.27 2.90
N PRO A 330 -8.34 14.88 1.84
CA PRO A 330 -9.70 14.38 2.01
C PRO A 330 -9.82 13.15 2.94
N HIS A 331 -8.75 12.35 3.06
CA HIS A 331 -8.73 11.25 4.03
C HIS A 331 -8.56 11.77 5.46
N GLY A 332 -7.99 12.96 5.63
CA GLY A 332 -7.86 13.62 6.92
C GLY A 332 -9.20 13.93 7.57
N LEU A 333 -10.25 14.23 6.81
CA LEU A 333 -11.60 14.39 7.38
C LEU A 333 -12.10 13.14 8.10
N ARG A 334 -11.78 11.95 7.57
CA ARG A 334 -12.10 10.69 8.25
C ARG A 334 -11.24 10.48 9.49
N HIS A 335 -9.97 10.92 9.45
CA HIS A 335 -9.10 10.89 10.62
C HIS A 335 -9.67 11.81 11.71
N THR A 336 -9.96 13.07 11.38
CA THR A 336 -10.67 14.04 12.22
C THR A 336 -11.94 13.45 12.84
N HIS A 337 -12.85 12.89 12.04
CA HIS A 337 -14.10 12.30 12.54
C HIS A 337 -13.84 11.25 13.63
N ALA A 338 -12.90 10.35 13.38
CA ALA A 338 -12.57 9.28 14.30
C ALA A 338 -11.88 9.79 15.59
N THR A 339 -10.93 10.72 15.44
CA THR A 339 -10.25 11.36 16.57
C THR A 339 -11.26 12.04 17.49
N ILE A 340 -12.19 12.83 16.94
CA ILE A 340 -13.23 13.50 17.72
C ILE A 340 -14.09 12.48 18.48
N LEU A 341 -14.56 11.41 17.83
CA LEU A 341 -15.35 10.39 18.54
C LEU A 341 -14.58 9.70 19.67
N ILE A 342 -13.28 9.44 19.47
CA ILE A 342 -12.44 8.83 20.51
C ILE A 342 -12.23 9.81 21.67
N ASP A 343 -12.00 11.10 21.38
CA ASP A 343 -11.82 12.15 22.39
C ASP A 343 -13.10 12.36 23.23
N GLU A 344 -14.27 12.11 22.64
CA GLU A 344 -15.61 12.06 23.27
C GLU A 344 -15.90 10.71 23.97
N LEU A 345 -14.88 9.85 24.15
CA LEU A 345 -14.97 8.57 24.85
C LEU A 345 -15.92 7.54 24.22
N ILE A 346 -16.24 7.68 22.93
CA ILE A 346 -17.01 6.67 22.22
C ILE A 346 -16.16 5.39 22.10
N PRO A 347 -16.72 4.19 22.40
CA PRO A 347 -15.98 2.95 22.36
C PRO A 347 -15.26 2.74 21.01
N PRO A 348 -13.96 2.36 21.00
CA PRO A 348 -13.22 2.11 19.76
C PRO A 348 -13.86 1.05 18.85
N THR A 349 -14.65 0.14 19.41
CA THR A 349 -15.48 -0.83 18.67
C THR A 349 -16.53 -0.16 17.81
N ASP A 350 -17.23 0.81 18.37
CA ASP A 350 -18.34 1.52 17.70
C ASP A 350 -17.79 2.46 16.64
N VAL A 351 -16.65 3.11 16.94
CA VAL A 351 -15.89 3.90 15.96
C VAL A 351 -15.41 2.99 14.82
N ALA A 352 -14.91 1.79 15.11
CA ALA A 352 -14.47 0.84 14.09
C ALA A 352 -15.62 0.41 13.16
N ASP A 353 -16.78 0.07 13.73
CA ASP A 353 -17.95 -0.38 12.98
C ASP A 353 -18.56 0.77 12.17
N ARG A 354 -18.69 1.99 12.73
CA ARG A 354 -19.11 3.20 12.00
C ARG A 354 -18.19 3.49 10.81
N LEU A 355 -16.89 3.30 10.96
CA LEU A 355 -15.91 3.55 9.92
C LEU A 355 -15.74 2.37 8.95
N GLY A 356 -16.23 1.17 9.29
CA GLY A 356 -15.94 -0.05 8.52
C GLY A 356 -14.45 -0.41 8.52
N ASN A 357 -13.80 -0.29 9.69
CA ASN A 357 -12.41 -0.64 9.97
C ASN A 357 -12.32 -1.89 10.87
N SER A 358 -11.14 -2.52 10.95
CA SER A 358 -10.86 -3.47 12.03
C SER A 358 -10.48 -2.73 13.30
N LEU A 359 -10.76 -3.32 14.46
CA LEU A 359 -10.40 -2.74 15.76
C LEU A 359 -8.88 -2.53 15.89
N GLU A 360 -8.08 -3.50 15.42
CA GLU A 360 -6.62 -3.37 15.35
C GLU A 360 -6.17 -2.14 14.53
N MET A 361 -6.88 -1.82 13.44
CA MET A 361 -6.57 -0.63 12.65
C MET A 361 -6.90 0.65 13.42
N ILE A 362 -8.00 0.68 14.19
CA ILE A 362 -8.33 1.82 15.04
C ILE A 362 -7.23 2.04 16.08
N TYR A 363 -6.87 1.02 16.85
CA TYR A 363 -5.81 1.14 17.85
C TYR A 363 -4.47 1.57 17.24
N ARG A 364 -4.09 1.00 16.09
CA ARG A 364 -2.82 1.37 15.43
C ARG A 364 -2.80 2.82 14.92
N VAL A 365 -3.92 3.30 14.38
CA VAL A 365 -3.98 4.64 13.76
C VAL A 365 -4.21 5.73 14.80
N TYR A 366 -5.01 5.45 15.83
CA TYR A 366 -5.45 6.43 16.82
C TYR A 366 -4.84 6.21 18.22
N ALA A 367 -3.74 5.44 18.31
CA ALA A 367 -3.07 5.13 19.57
C ALA A 367 -2.84 6.37 20.44
N HIS A 368 -2.38 7.47 19.84
CA HIS A 368 -2.08 8.71 20.57
C HIS A 368 -3.33 9.38 21.17
N SER A 369 -4.47 9.36 20.47
CA SER A 369 -5.74 9.87 21.01
C SER A 369 -6.25 9.00 22.16
N ILE A 370 -6.11 7.68 22.01
CA ILE A 370 -6.50 6.72 23.05
C ILE A 370 -5.61 6.86 24.29
N GLU A 371 -4.31 7.09 24.13
CA GLU A 371 -3.40 7.36 25.25
C GLU A 371 -3.80 8.62 26.02
N LYS A 372 -4.16 9.71 25.33
CA LYS A 372 -4.66 10.94 25.97
C LYS A 372 -5.95 10.72 26.78
N VAL A 373 -6.80 9.79 26.35
CA VAL A 373 -8.05 9.44 27.06
C VAL A 373 -7.77 8.70 28.38
N ASN A 374 -6.66 7.96 28.49
CA ASN A 374 -6.32 7.24 29.72
C ASN A 374 -6.14 8.18 30.92
N ASP A 375 -5.62 9.39 30.71
CA ASP A 375 -5.47 10.40 31.78
C ASP A 375 -6.83 10.85 32.35
N LYS A 376 -7.86 10.97 31.49
CA LYS A 376 -9.24 11.26 31.92
C LYS A 376 -9.87 10.07 32.66
N THR A 377 -9.47 8.85 32.31
CA THR A 377 -10.03 7.62 32.90
C THR A 377 -9.70 7.49 34.39
N VAL A 378 -8.54 8.00 34.82
CA VAL A 378 -8.10 7.96 36.23
C VAL A 378 -9.10 8.63 37.17
N THR A 379 -9.74 9.71 36.74
CA THR A 379 -10.69 10.47 37.58
C THR A 379 -12.16 10.12 37.30
N ALA A 380 -12.45 9.39 36.22
CA ALA A 380 -13.82 9.08 35.80
C ALA A 380 -14.61 8.31 36.87
N PHE A 381 -13.99 7.30 37.49
CA PHE A 381 -14.63 6.51 38.56
C PHE A 381 -14.96 7.38 39.79
N SER A 382 -13.97 8.15 40.26
CA SER A 382 -14.14 9.03 41.43
C SER A 382 -15.17 10.14 41.18
N ASN A 383 -15.21 10.72 39.97
CA ASN A 383 -16.19 11.74 39.60
C ASN A 383 -17.62 11.17 39.55
N ARG A 384 -17.79 9.94 39.06
CA ARG A 384 -19.09 9.27 39.03
C ARG A 384 -19.62 8.96 40.42
N LEU A 385 -18.75 8.54 41.34
CA LEU A 385 -19.15 8.32 42.74
C LEU A 385 -19.54 9.63 43.44
N LYS A 386 -18.84 10.74 43.17
CA LYS A 386 -19.18 12.05 43.72
C LYS A 386 -20.51 12.58 43.22
N GLN A 387 -20.80 12.46 41.91
CA GLN A 387 -22.09 12.84 41.32
C GLN A 387 -23.31 12.08 41.85
N LEU A 388 -23.11 10.91 42.46
CA LEU A 388 -24.18 10.11 43.05
C LEU A 388 -24.32 10.36 44.56
N ALA A 389 -23.36 11.06 45.16
CA ALA A 389 -23.33 11.42 46.57
C ALA A 389 -23.88 12.84 46.83
N GLU A 390 -24.08 13.62 45.77
CA GLU A 390 -24.85 14.88 45.72
C GLU A 390 -26.28 14.59 45.23
#